data_AF-A0A6P8VLG1-F1
#
_entry.id   AF-A0A6P8VLG1-F1
#
_cell.length_a   1.000
_cell.length_b   1.000
_cell.length_c   1.000
_cell.angle_alpha   90.00
_cell.angle_beta   90.00
_cell.angle_gamma   90.00
#
_symmetry.space_group_name_H-M   'P 1'
#
loop_
_entity.id
_entity.type
_entity.pdbx_description
1 polymer ?
#
loop_
_entity_poly.entity_id
_entity_poly.type
_entity_poly.pdbx_seq_one_letter_code
_entity_poly.pdbx_strand_id
1 'polypeptide(L)'
;MNKFKAFVVKKKAFRRESTQPLIENNNVIQHGFKQAPCTKYENALVQNTLDIHKEQRLQSEEQITPEKLAGLLQVPLEDGFCCSTHRQLNAEQQHLCLVQRSVDQHFPKLPPDVDQNLHQYLENVQKMVITEFVRLGSPLTRMGLMGSLIDCYHRETFTRLDDLLQNVRSSKNSFGLMKWVLHTYLSPEMLCHPELQEVDPIKKVDLLLFTELVGQAKDKLLENVECHYNHTAEHF
;
A
#
# COMPACT_ATOMS: atom_id res chain seq x y z
N MET A 1 -1.63 54.76 3.54
CA MET A 1 -2.21 54.52 2.20
C MET A 1 -1.28 53.61 1.41
N ASN A 2 -1.82 52.89 0.42
CA ASN A 2 -1.19 51.78 -0.35
C ASN A 2 -1.04 50.45 0.43
N LYS A 3 -1.32 49.27 -0.16
CA LYS A 3 -2.32 48.89 -1.19
C LYS A 3 -2.36 47.35 -1.23
N PHE A 4 -3.48 46.72 -0.88
CA PHE A 4 -3.63 45.27 -1.03
C PHE A 4 -3.60 44.86 -2.51
N LYS A 5 -2.95 43.75 -2.84
CA LYS A 5 -3.10 43.04 -4.12
C LYS A 5 -3.48 41.58 -3.84
N ALA A 6 -4.76 41.27 -4.04
CA ALA A 6 -5.25 39.90 -4.03
C ALA A 6 -4.79 39.17 -5.31
N PHE A 7 -4.44 37.89 -5.18
CA PHE A 7 -4.21 37.00 -6.33
C PHE A 7 -5.49 36.23 -6.66
N VAL A 8 -5.89 36.28 -7.93
CA VAL A 8 -7.15 35.71 -8.43
C VAL A 8 -6.94 34.25 -8.85
N VAL A 9 -7.71 33.35 -8.24
CA VAL A 9 -7.76 31.93 -8.63
C VAL A 9 -8.49 31.78 -9.97
N LYS A 10 -7.78 31.37 -11.02
CA LYS A 10 -8.39 31.02 -12.32
C LYS A 10 -8.87 29.56 -12.32
N LYS A 11 -10.17 29.35 -12.05
CA LYS A 11 -10.86 28.12 -12.47
C LYS A 11 -10.94 28.09 -13.99
N LYS A 12 -10.63 26.94 -14.63
CA LYS A 12 -11.01 26.66 -16.03
C LYS A 12 -12.07 25.56 -16.05
N ALA A 13 -13.06 25.75 -16.91
CA ALA A 13 -14.31 25.01 -16.90
C ALA A 13 -14.29 23.76 -17.79
N PHE A 14 -15.15 22.82 -17.42
CA PHE A 14 -15.57 21.66 -18.21
C PHE A 14 -16.25 22.12 -19.51
N ARG A 15 -16.02 21.43 -20.64
CA ARG A 15 -16.83 21.61 -21.86
C ARG A 15 -17.01 20.27 -22.58
N ARG A 16 -18.25 19.78 -22.61
CA ARG A 16 -18.73 18.74 -23.52
C ARG A 16 -19.59 19.42 -24.60
N GLU A 17 -19.46 18.96 -25.83
CA GLU A 17 -20.40 19.04 -26.97
C GLU A 17 -19.61 18.44 -28.15
N SER A 18 -19.85 17.21 -28.61
CA SER A 18 -20.97 16.70 -29.41
C SER A 18 -21.02 17.24 -30.84
N THR A 19 -20.62 16.42 -31.81
CA THR A 19 -21.21 16.40 -33.16
C THR A 19 -20.93 15.07 -33.86
N GLN A 20 -22.00 14.31 -34.08
CA GLN A 20 -22.08 13.21 -35.03
C GLN A 20 -22.37 13.79 -36.43
N PRO A 21 -21.92 13.15 -37.51
CA PRO A 21 -22.64 13.25 -38.78
C PRO A 21 -23.14 11.87 -39.26
N LEU A 22 -24.43 11.84 -39.60
CA LEU A 22 -25.06 10.81 -40.42
C LEU A 22 -24.74 11.08 -41.89
N ILE A 23 -24.38 10.05 -42.66
CA ILE A 23 -24.73 9.96 -44.09
C ILE A 23 -25.15 8.51 -44.40
N GLU A 24 -26.41 8.36 -44.80
CA GLU A 24 -26.93 7.16 -45.46
C GLU A 24 -26.72 7.22 -46.98
N ASN A 25 -26.81 6.05 -47.63
CA ASN A 25 -27.19 5.75 -49.04
C ASN A 25 -26.15 4.86 -49.76
N ASN A 26 -26.54 4.01 -50.73
CA ASN A 26 -27.73 3.14 -50.88
C ASN A 26 -27.47 2.22 -52.10
N ASN A 27 -27.84 0.93 -52.00
CA ASN A 27 -28.15 -0.05 -53.06
C ASN A 27 -27.43 -0.05 -54.44
N VAL A 28 -27.10 -1.27 -54.92
CA VAL A 28 -27.70 -1.90 -56.14
C VAL A 28 -27.20 -3.36 -56.29
N ILE A 29 -28.03 -4.24 -56.85
CA ILE A 29 -27.83 -5.69 -57.00
C ILE A 29 -27.67 -6.05 -58.50
N GLN A 30 -27.16 -7.27 -58.80
CA GLN A 30 -27.16 -8.00 -60.09
C GLN A 30 -25.90 -7.80 -60.99
N HIS A 31 -25.42 -8.76 -61.80
CA HIS A 31 -25.95 -10.09 -62.20
C HIS A 31 -24.80 -11.07 -62.61
N GLY A 32 -25.01 -12.40 -62.38
CA GLY A 32 -24.52 -13.60 -63.11
C GLY A 32 -23.11 -13.66 -63.75
N PHE A 33 -22.31 -14.73 -63.64
CA PHE A 33 -22.57 -16.18 -63.54
C PHE A 33 -21.27 -16.92 -63.04
N LYS A 34 -21.07 -18.26 -62.99
CA LYS A 34 -21.77 -19.44 -63.56
C LYS A 34 -21.56 -20.74 -62.70
N GLN A 35 -21.49 -21.90 -63.36
CA GLN A 35 -21.31 -23.28 -62.87
C GLN A 35 -19.81 -23.70 -62.98
N ALA A 36 -19.28 -24.76 -62.37
CA ALA A 36 -19.86 -26.07 -62.01
C ALA A 36 -19.11 -26.76 -60.81
N PRO A 37 -19.56 -27.93 -60.29
CA PRO A 37 -19.23 -28.42 -58.93
C PRO A 37 -18.31 -29.65 -58.83
N CYS A 38 -17.78 -29.92 -57.62
CA CYS A 38 -17.43 -31.25 -57.10
C CYS A 38 -17.47 -31.23 -55.55
N THR A 39 -18.52 -31.73 -54.89
CA THR A 39 -18.74 -33.12 -54.39
C THR A 39 -18.19 -33.43 -52.99
N LYS A 40 -19.12 -33.65 -52.03
CA LYS A 40 -19.06 -34.57 -50.87
C LYS A 40 -17.97 -34.30 -49.80
N TYR A 41 -18.20 -34.45 -48.49
CA TYR A 41 -19.25 -35.13 -47.73
C TYR A 41 -19.75 -34.29 -46.55
N GLU A 42 -20.95 -34.59 -46.06
CA GLU A 42 -21.38 -34.27 -44.70
C GLU A 42 -20.53 -35.04 -43.69
N ASN A 43 -20.28 -34.44 -42.52
CA ASN A 43 -20.66 -35.06 -41.24
C ASN A 43 -20.41 -34.08 -40.08
N ALA A 44 -21.50 -33.56 -39.53
CA ALA A 44 -21.48 -33.01 -38.19
C ALA A 44 -21.50 -34.19 -37.20
N LEU A 45 -20.37 -34.46 -36.54
CA LEU A 45 -20.39 -35.26 -35.32
C LEU A 45 -19.58 -34.59 -34.21
N VAL A 46 -20.30 -34.27 -33.15
CA VAL A 46 -19.81 -33.70 -31.91
C VAL A 46 -18.76 -34.62 -31.28
N GLN A 47 -17.58 -34.09 -30.97
CA GLN A 47 -16.77 -34.56 -29.86
C GLN A 47 -15.86 -33.44 -29.33
N ASN A 48 -16.37 -32.73 -28.31
CA ASN A 48 -15.57 -31.89 -27.44
C ASN A 48 -14.67 -32.79 -26.59
N THR A 49 -13.48 -33.12 -27.08
CA THR A 49 -12.38 -33.59 -26.22
C THR A 49 -11.67 -32.36 -25.67
N LEU A 50 -12.36 -31.66 -24.76
CA LEU A 50 -11.74 -30.61 -23.95
C LEU A 50 -10.63 -31.24 -23.10
N ASP A 51 -9.48 -30.60 -23.10
CA ASP A 51 -8.23 -31.12 -22.55
C ASP A 51 -8.23 -31.01 -21.01
N ILE A 52 -8.66 -32.07 -20.30
CA ILE A 52 -8.78 -32.15 -18.83
C ILE A 52 -7.40 -32.27 -18.14
N HIS A 53 -6.35 -31.67 -18.72
CA HIS A 53 -4.98 -31.71 -18.21
C HIS A 53 -4.38 -30.34 -17.82
N LYS A 54 -5.18 -29.27 -17.78
CA LYS A 54 -4.73 -27.93 -17.30
C LYS A 54 -5.25 -27.47 -15.95
N GLU A 55 -6.21 -28.17 -15.33
CA GLU A 55 -6.69 -27.86 -13.96
C GLU A 55 -5.95 -28.61 -12.84
N GLN A 56 -4.97 -29.46 -13.18
CA GLN A 56 -4.05 -30.06 -12.20
C GLN A 56 -2.71 -29.31 -12.07
N ARG A 57 -2.72 -27.98 -12.26
CA ARG A 57 -1.71 -27.14 -11.60
C ARG A 57 -2.06 -27.04 -10.12
N LEU A 58 -1.60 -28.07 -9.40
CA LEU A 58 -1.64 -28.24 -7.96
C LEU A 58 -1.63 -26.89 -7.22
N GLN A 59 -2.81 -26.46 -6.80
CA GLN A 59 -2.97 -25.77 -5.52
C GLN A 59 -2.59 -26.79 -4.44
N SER A 60 -1.29 -27.03 -4.27
CA SER A 60 -0.79 -27.40 -2.96
C SER A 60 -0.98 -26.19 -2.07
N GLU A 61 -2.18 -26.09 -1.49
CA GLU A 61 -2.36 -25.49 -0.18
C GLU A 61 -1.46 -26.28 0.79
N GLU A 62 -0.16 -25.94 0.81
CA GLU A 62 0.71 -26.33 1.90
C GLU A 62 0.04 -25.79 3.16
N GLN A 63 -0.53 -26.69 3.97
CA GLN A 63 -1.13 -26.32 5.24
C GLN A 63 -0.10 -25.49 6.02
N ILE A 64 -0.45 -24.23 6.25
CA ILE A 64 0.43 -23.26 6.87
C ILE A 64 0.54 -23.65 8.34
N THR A 65 1.60 -24.40 8.68
CA THR A 65 1.85 -24.75 10.07
C THR A 65 2.45 -23.52 10.78
N PRO A 66 2.05 -23.23 12.03
CA PRO A 66 2.58 -22.09 12.78
C PRO A 66 4.11 -22.10 12.89
N GLU A 67 4.74 -23.27 12.92
CA GLU A 67 6.20 -23.45 12.98
C GLU A 67 6.87 -22.98 11.68
N LYS A 68 6.30 -23.35 10.52
CA LYS A 68 6.81 -22.92 9.21
C LYS A 68 6.66 -21.41 9.03
N LEU A 69 5.53 -20.86 9.47
CA LEU A 69 5.30 -19.41 9.46
C LEU A 69 6.26 -18.68 10.40
N ALA A 70 6.43 -19.16 11.64
CA ALA A 70 7.36 -18.58 12.61
C ALA A 70 8.81 -18.61 12.12
N GLY A 71 9.25 -19.70 11.50
CA GLY A 71 10.58 -19.82 10.89
C GLY A 71 10.80 -18.85 9.72
N LEU A 72 9.80 -18.67 8.85
CA LEU A 72 9.83 -17.68 7.77
C LEU A 72 9.89 -16.24 8.30
N LEU A 73 9.11 -15.96 9.34
CA LEU A 73 9.02 -14.66 10.01
C LEU A 73 10.17 -14.38 10.99
N GLN A 74 11.05 -15.36 11.22
CA GLN A 74 12.19 -15.30 12.14
C GLN A 74 11.80 -14.95 13.59
N VAL A 75 10.64 -15.42 14.04
CA VAL A 75 10.12 -15.19 15.41
C VAL A 75 10.10 -16.48 16.24
N PRO A 76 10.30 -16.42 17.56
CA PRO A 76 10.13 -17.58 18.44
C PRO A 76 8.65 -17.99 18.52
N LEU A 77 8.43 -19.29 18.41
CA LEU A 77 7.15 -19.93 18.74
C LEU A 77 7.13 -20.21 20.25
N GLU A 78 6.89 -19.15 21.04
CA GLU A 78 6.71 -19.27 22.49
C GLU A 78 5.48 -20.15 22.82
N ASP A 79 5.66 -21.17 23.65
CA ASP A 79 4.59 -22.07 24.13
C ASP A 79 3.52 -21.34 24.97
N GLY A 80 3.81 -20.11 25.42
CA GLY A 80 2.89 -19.23 26.12
C GLY A 80 2.33 -18.11 25.24
N PHE A 81 1.09 -18.24 24.76
CA PHE A 81 0.40 -17.19 24.00
C PHE A 81 0.12 -15.95 24.89
N CYS A 82 0.96 -14.91 24.76
CA CYS A 82 0.84 -13.63 25.49
C CYS A 82 -0.27 -12.68 25.01
N CYS A 83 -1.46 -13.20 24.66
CA CYS A 83 -2.66 -12.38 24.48
C CYS A 83 -3.60 -12.60 25.67
N SER A 84 -3.83 -11.54 26.46
CA SER A 84 -4.20 -11.56 27.88
C SER A 84 -5.61 -12.07 28.27
N THR A 85 -6.24 -12.91 27.43
CA THR A 85 -7.48 -13.63 27.78
C THR A 85 -7.40 -15.05 27.23
N HIS A 86 -7.69 -16.03 28.07
CA HIS A 86 -7.67 -17.47 27.76
C HIS A 86 -8.82 -17.85 26.80
N ARG A 87 -8.78 -17.32 25.57
CA ARG A 87 -9.67 -17.67 24.47
C ARG A 87 -8.83 -18.41 23.43
N GLN A 88 -9.24 -19.63 23.12
CA GLN A 88 -8.56 -20.48 22.14
C GLN A 88 -8.60 -19.78 20.77
N LEU A 89 -7.46 -19.21 20.36
CA LEU A 89 -7.34 -18.47 19.11
C LEU A 89 -7.54 -19.42 17.92
N ASN A 90 -8.26 -18.97 16.89
CA ASN A 90 -8.33 -19.70 15.63
C ASN A 90 -7.00 -19.58 14.86
N ALA A 91 -6.78 -20.43 13.85
CA ALA A 91 -5.53 -20.45 13.10
C ALA A 91 -5.18 -19.08 12.46
N GLU A 92 -6.19 -18.35 11.97
CA GLU A 92 -6.02 -17.00 11.42
C GLU A 92 -5.48 -16.00 12.45
N GLN A 93 -6.03 -16.01 13.67
CA GLN A 93 -5.55 -15.19 14.78
C GLN A 93 -4.13 -15.58 15.21
N GLN A 94 -3.80 -16.88 15.23
CA GLN A 94 -2.45 -17.34 15.50
C GLN A 94 -1.45 -16.82 14.44
N HIS A 95 -1.81 -16.89 13.16
CA HIS A 95 -0.99 -16.34 12.07
C HIS A 95 -0.83 -14.82 12.19
N LEU A 96 -1.91 -14.09 12.50
CA LEU A 96 -1.86 -12.64 12.71
C LEU A 96 -0.96 -12.26 13.90
N CYS A 97 -1.02 -13.01 15.01
CA CYS A 97 -0.13 -12.80 16.16
C CYS A 97 1.34 -13.04 15.82
N LEU A 98 1.66 -14.05 14.99
CA LEU A 98 3.03 -14.29 14.52
C LEU A 98 3.52 -13.18 13.58
N VAL A 99 2.66 -12.72 12.67
CA VAL A 99 2.94 -11.58 11.78
C VAL A 99 3.20 -10.31 12.60
N GLN A 100 2.32 -9.96 13.54
CA GLN A 100 2.50 -8.79 14.40
C GLN A 100 3.80 -8.89 15.21
N ARG A 101 4.09 -10.04 15.84
CA ARG A 101 5.35 -10.26 16.56
C ARG A 101 6.58 -10.07 15.67
N SER A 102 6.49 -10.46 14.40
CA SER A 102 7.57 -10.26 13.42
C SER A 102 7.78 -8.78 13.12
N VAL A 103 6.69 -8.01 12.97
CA VAL A 103 6.77 -6.55 12.85
C VAL A 103 7.40 -5.97 14.12
N ASP A 104 6.86 -6.26 15.32
CA ASP A 104 7.36 -5.73 16.60
C ASP A 104 8.86 -6.02 16.85
N GLN A 105 9.34 -7.19 16.38
CA GLN A 105 10.73 -7.62 16.52
C GLN A 105 11.68 -6.91 15.56
N HIS A 106 11.26 -6.71 14.30
CA HIS A 106 12.11 -6.18 13.24
C HIS A 106 11.96 -4.67 13.02
N PHE A 107 10.87 -4.05 13.47
CA PHE A 107 10.65 -2.62 13.28
C PHE A 107 11.73 -1.80 14.02
N PRO A 108 12.30 -0.75 13.39
CA PRO A 108 13.32 0.07 14.05
C PRO A 108 12.83 0.69 15.35
N LYS A 109 13.59 0.48 16.43
CA LYS A 109 13.33 1.09 17.75
C LYS A 109 13.59 2.60 17.70
N LEU A 110 12.75 3.39 18.37
CA LEU A 110 12.93 4.83 18.44
C LEU A 110 14.34 5.20 18.98
N PRO A 111 14.98 6.23 18.41
CA PRO A 111 16.27 6.70 18.90
C PRO A 111 16.10 7.42 20.25
N PRO A 112 17.07 7.31 21.19
CA PRO A 112 17.01 8.01 22.47
C PRO A 112 16.98 9.54 22.35
N ASP A 113 17.63 10.09 21.33
CA ASP A 113 17.52 11.50 20.94
C ASP A 113 16.88 11.57 19.55
N VAL A 114 15.60 11.92 19.52
CA VAL A 114 14.82 12.08 18.28
C VAL A 114 15.34 13.24 17.44
N ASP A 115 15.66 14.39 18.04
CA ASP A 115 16.06 15.57 17.28
C ASP A 115 17.43 15.41 16.60
N GLN A 116 18.34 14.62 17.16
CA GLN A 116 19.63 14.30 16.51
C GLN A 116 19.51 13.19 15.45
N ASN A 117 18.61 12.22 15.62
CA ASN A 117 18.63 10.97 14.84
C ASN A 117 17.41 10.75 13.93
N LEU A 118 16.41 11.65 13.92
CA LEU A 118 15.15 11.49 13.17
C LEU A 118 15.36 11.06 11.71
N HIS A 119 16.24 11.74 10.97
CA HIS A 119 16.44 11.48 9.55
C HIS A 119 16.97 10.05 9.31
N GLN A 120 17.96 9.63 10.09
CA GLN A 120 18.52 8.28 10.01
C GLN A 120 17.49 7.21 10.42
N TYR A 121 16.65 7.53 11.42
CA TYR A 121 15.56 6.64 11.85
C TYR A 121 14.53 6.43 10.74
N LEU A 122 14.07 7.51 10.09
CA LEU A 122 13.09 7.45 9.00
C LEU A 122 13.62 6.70 7.77
N GLU A 123 14.91 6.88 7.43
CA GLU A 123 15.58 6.06 6.40
C GLU A 123 15.64 4.57 6.78
N ASN A 124 15.93 4.27 8.05
CA ASN A 124 15.95 2.89 8.56
C ASN A 124 14.56 2.26 8.50
N VAL A 125 13.49 2.99 8.86
CA VAL A 125 12.09 2.54 8.74
C VAL A 125 11.76 2.22 7.28
N GLN A 126 12.00 3.15 6.35
CA GLN A 126 11.76 2.93 4.93
C GLN A 126 12.50 1.68 4.42
N LYS A 127 13.80 1.57 4.72
CA LYS A 127 14.63 0.44 4.31
C LYS A 127 14.15 -0.88 4.90
N MET A 128 13.75 -0.90 6.18
CA MET A 128 13.27 -2.10 6.85
C MET A 128 11.96 -2.60 6.24
N VAL A 129 10.98 -1.72 6.06
CA VAL A 129 9.66 -2.03 5.47
C VAL A 129 9.84 -2.61 4.06
N ILE A 130 10.63 -1.96 3.20
CA ILE A 130 10.90 -2.46 1.84
C ILE A 130 11.61 -3.82 1.86
N THR A 131 12.64 -3.97 2.70
CA THR A 131 13.41 -5.22 2.82
C THR A 131 12.51 -6.38 3.24
N GLU A 132 11.63 -6.16 4.20
CA GLU A 132 10.72 -7.18 4.73
C GLU A 132 9.60 -7.51 3.75
N PHE A 133 9.01 -6.50 3.08
CA PHE A 133 8.03 -6.73 2.02
C PHE A 133 8.61 -7.52 0.84
N VAL A 134 9.85 -7.26 0.44
CA VAL A 134 10.58 -8.04 -0.58
C VAL A 134 10.84 -9.47 -0.09
N ARG A 135 11.44 -9.63 1.09
CA ARG A 135 11.82 -10.93 1.66
C ARG A 135 10.62 -11.85 1.89
N LEU A 136 9.49 -11.28 2.34
CA LEU A 136 8.30 -12.02 2.74
C LEU A 136 7.20 -12.05 1.66
N GLY A 137 7.29 -11.23 0.61
CA GLY A 137 6.24 -11.08 -0.42
C GLY A 137 5.81 -12.40 -1.05
N SER A 138 6.67 -13.03 -1.86
CA SER A 138 6.36 -14.31 -2.51
C SER A 138 5.91 -15.44 -1.56
N PRO A 139 6.56 -15.69 -0.40
CA PRO A 139 6.11 -16.74 0.50
C PRO A 139 4.79 -16.39 1.21
N LEU A 140 4.58 -15.17 1.70
CA LEU A 140 3.32 -14.81 2.37
C LEU A 140 2.15 -14.61 1.41
N THR A 141 2.36 -14.22 0.15
CA THR A 141 1.30 -14.17 -0.87
C THR A 141 0.76 -15.56 -1.15
N ARG A 142 1.64 -16.57 -1.28
CA ARG A 142 1.23 -17.99 -1.40
C ARG A 142 0.49 -18.52 -0.17
N MET A 143 0.73 -17.92 1.00
CA MET A 143 0.05 -18.23 2.25
C MET A 143 -1.21 -17.37 2.51
N GLY A 144 -1.56 -16.44 1.62
CA GLY A 144 -2.66 -15.48 1.82
C GLY A 144 -2.41 -14.44 2.93
N LEU A 145 -1.23 -14.41 3.54
CA LEU A 145 -0.89 -13.59 4.71
C LEU A 145 -0.20 -12.25 4.35
N MET A 146 0.16 -12.03 3.09
CA MET A 146 0.84 -10.78 2.69
C MET A 146 -0.01 -9.53 2.98
N GLY A 147 -1.34 -9.65 2.88
CA GLY A 147 -2.25 -8.59 3.27
C GLY A 147 -2.12 -8.21 4.75
N SER A 148 -2.01 -9.20 5.63
CA SER A 148 -1.82 -8.98 7.08
C SER A 148 -0.46 -8.37 7.40
N LEU A 149 0.61 -8.78 6.69
CA LEU A 149 1.94 -8.19 6.87
C LEU A 149 1.92 -6.69 6.57
N ILE A 150 1.33 -6.30 5.43
CA ILE A 150 1.20 -4.91 5.03
C ILE A 150 0.40 -4.11 6.06
N ASP A 151 -0.74 -4.64 6.53
CA ASP A 151 -1.60 -3.96 7.50
C ASP A 151 -0.89 -3.77 8.86
N CYS A 152 -0.13 -4.76 9.32
CA CYS A 152 0.68 -4.66 10.55
C CYS A 152 1.80 -3.62 10.40
N TYR A 153 2.54 -3.60 9.28
CA TYR A 153 3.59 -2.60 9.05
C TYR A 153 3.04 -1.18 8.89
N HIS A 154 1.87 -0.99 8.27
CA HIS A 154 1.21 0.32 8.20
C HIS A 154 0.80 0.82 9.58
N ARG A 155 0.19 -0.04 10.40
CA ARG A 155 -0.19 0.29 11.79
C ARG A 155 1.03 0.65 12.64
N GLU A 156 2.06 -0.17 12.63
CA GLU A 156 3.28 0.10 13.40
C GLU A 156 3.98 1.37 12.92
N THR A 157 4.03 1.60 11.60
CA THR A 157 4.57 2.86 11.05
C THR A 157 3.80 4.08 11.57
N PHE A 158 2.46 4.04 11.60
CA PHE A 158 1.66 5.14 12.15
C PHE A 158 1.86 5.33 13.66
N THR A 159 1.87 4.25 14.45
CA THR A 159 2.19 4.31 15.90
C THR A 159 3.53 5.00 16.13
N ARG A 160 4.57 4.63 15.36
CA ARG A 160 5.91 5.20 15.52
C ARG A 160 6.04 6.63 15.03
N LEU A 161 5.23 7.04 14.04
CA LEU A 161 5.20 8.42 13.58
C LEU A 161 4.48 9.33 14.58
N ASP A 162 3.42 8.86 15.26
CA ASP A 162 2.81 9.58 16.39
C ASP A 162 3.80 9.68 17.57
N ASP A 163 4.45 8.57 17.97
CA ASP A 163 5.52 8.58 18.98
C ASP A 163 6.58 9.67 18.68
N LEU A 164 7.02 9.77 17.42
CA LEU A 164 7.98 10.80 16.98
C LEU A 164 7.41 12.22 17.04
N LEU A 165 6.13 12.42 16.68
CA LEU A 165 5.46 13.73 16.73
C LEU A 165 5.33 14.25 18.16
N GLN A 166 5.04 13.38 19.13
CA GLN A 166 5.00 13.79 20.54
C GLN A 166 6.39 14.19 21.08
N ASN A 167 7.47 13.62 20.52
CA ASN A 167 8.83 13.79 21.03
C ASN A 167 9.69 14.83 20.29
N VAL A 168 9.33 15.25 19.08
CA VAL A 168 10.11 16.23 18.28
C VAL A 168 9.94 17.65 18.80
N ARG A 169 11.06 18.34 19.09
CA ARG A 169 11.06 19.69 19.69
C ARG A 169 11.53 20.78 18.73
N SER A 170 12.34 20.45 17.72
CA SER A 170 12.75 21.44 16.74
C SER A 170 11.76 21.57 15.57
N SER A 171 11.51 22.81 15.14
CA SER A 171 10.74 23.13 13.93
C SER A 171 11.34 22.48 12.68
N LYS A 172 12.68 22.42 12.59
CA LYS A 172 13.41 21.74 11.51
C LYS A 172 13.03 20.27 11.39
N ASN A 173 13.02 19.53 12.49
CA ASN A 173 12.71 18.10 12.47
C ASN A 173 11.20 17.85 12.36
N SER A 174 10.37 18.72 12.93
CA SER A 174 8.92 18.69 12.70
C SER A 174 8.58 18.83 11.22
N PHE A 175 9.26 19.75 10.51
CA PHE A 175 9.13 19.91 9.06
C PHE A 175 9.69 18.71 8.29
N GLY A 176 10.81 18.13 8.73
CA GLY A 176 11.38 16.92 8.16
C GLY A 176 10.43 15.72 8.25
N LEU A 177 9.81 15.52 9.41
CA LEU A 177 8.82 14.47 9.68
C LEU A 177 7.55 14.67 8.83
N MET A 178 6.97 15.88 8.84
CA MET A 178 5.81 16.22 8.00
C MET A 178 6.11 15.99 6.50
N LYS A 179 7.30 16.39 6.03
CA LYS A 179 7.74 16.15 4.65
C LYS A 179 7.83 14.65 4.34
N TRP A 180 8.38 13.84 5.25
CA TRP A 180 8.50 12.40 5.06
C TRP A 180 7.12 11.72 5.00
N VAL A 181 6.19 12.07 5.89
CA VAL A 181 4.81 11.56 5.88
C VAL A 181 4.10 11.90 4.56
N LEU A 182 4.22 13.14 4.08
CA LEU A 182 3.51 13.59 2.88
C LEU A 182 4.14 13.13 1.55
N HIS A 183 5.46 12.92 1.50
CA HIS A 183 6.18 12.73 0.24
C HIS A 183 7.00 11.44 0.14
N THR A 184 7.34 10.79 1.26
CA THR A 184 8.12 9.55 1.28
C THR A 184 7.23 8.35 1.59
N TYR A 185 6.36 8.44 2.61
CA TYR A 185 5.54 7.30 3.04
C TYR A 185 4.61 6.78 1.94
N LEU A 186 3.88 7.67 1.25
CA LEU A 186 3.00 7.33 0.13
C LEU A 186 3.73 7.25 -1.23
N SER A 187 5.06 7.28 -1.24
CA SER A 187 5.81 7.31 -2.50
C SER A 187 5.87 5.93 -3.16
N PRO A 188 5.94 5.86 -4.51
CA PRO A 188 6.13 4.59 -5.21
C PRO A 188 7.39 3.83 -4.78
N GLU A 189 8.44 4.56 -4.38
CA GLU A 189 9.70 4.00 -3.88
C GLU A 189 9.54 3.30 -2.52
N MET A 190 8.54 3.68 -1.71
CA MET A 190 8.25 3.02 -0.44
C MET A 190 7.19 1.91 -0.58
N LEU A 191 6.14 2.13 -1.37
CA LEU A 191 4.94 1.25 -1.38
C LEU A 191 4.59 0.60 -2.73
N CYS A 192 5.27 0.93 -3.83
CA CYS A 192 5.03 0.35 -5.16
C CYS A 192 6.25 -0.44 -5.70
N HIS A 193 6.94 -1.20 -4.85
CA HIS A 193 8.02 -2.07 -5.32
C HIS A 193 7.51 -3.06 -6.37
N PRO A 194 8.24 -3.35 -7.47
CA PRO A 194 7.74 -4.21 -8.55
C PRO A 194 7.32 -5.62 -8.11
N GLU A 195 7.92 -6.15 -7.05
CA GLU A 195 7.58 -7.46 -6.47
C GLU A 195 6.28 -7.46 -5.65
N LEU A 196 5.65 -6.30 -5.45
CA LEU A 196 4.43 -6.11 -4.65
C LEU A 196 3.20 -5.78 -5.52
N GLN A 197 3.34 -5.83 -6.86
CA GLN A 197 2.28 -5.46 -7.82
C GLN A 197 0.96 -6.23 -7.63
N GLU A 198 1.00 -7.46 -7.12
CA GLU A 198 -0.20 -8.28 -6.90
C GLU A 198 -1.06 -7.80 -5.70
N VAL A 199 -0.45 -7.15 -4.70
CA VAL A 199 -1.10 -6.82 -3.42
C VAL A 199 -1.33 -5.32 -3.22
N ASP A 200 -0.60 -4.48 -3.96
CA ASP A 200 -0.70 -3.01 -3.98
C ASP A 200 -0.78 -2.37 -2.56
N PRO A 201 0.35 -2.28 -1.85
CA PRO A 201 0.40 -1.79 -0.47
C PRO A 201 -0.23 -0.41 -0.26
N ILE A 202 -0.24 0.48 -1.26
CA ILE A 202 -0.87 1.80 -1.16
C ILE A 202 -2.38 1.68 -0.93
N LYS A 203 -3.06 0.72 -1.58
CA LYS A 203 -4.50 0.50 -1.40
C LYS A 203 -4.89 0.00 0.00
N LYS A 204 -3.91 -0.45 0.79
CA LYS A 204 -4.09 -0.92 2.18
C LYS A 204 -3.78 0.14 3.23
N VAL A 205 -3.33 1.32 2.82
CA VAL A 205 -3.12 2.44 3.74
C VAL A 205 -4.49 2.89 4.30
N ASP A 206 -4.61 2.92 5.63
CA ASP A 206 -5.75 3.54 6.29
C ASP A 206 -5.70 5.06 6.07
N LEU A 207 -6.52 5.55 5.14
CA LEU A 207 -6.54 6.95 4.76
C LEU A 207 -7.04 7.86 5.89
N LEU A 208 -7.85 7.36 6.83
CA LEU A 208 -8.32 8.15 7.97
C LEU A 208 -7.15 8.41 8.92
N LEU A 209 -6.47 7.34 9.36
CA LEU A 209 -5.28 7.44 10.19
C LEU A 209 -4.17 8.28 9.52
N PHE A 210 -3.98 8.13 8.21
CA PHE A 210 -3.04 8.98 7.47
C PHE A 210 -3.42 10.47 7.53
N THR A 211 -4.70 10.81 7.31
CA THR A 211 -5.14 12.22 7.38
C THR A 211 -5.06 12.81 8.78
N GLU A 212 -5.29 12.01 9.82
CA GLU A 212 -5.13 12.41 11.22
C GLU A 212 -3.66 12.70 11.53
N LEU A 213 -2.75 11.78 11.16
CA LEU A 213 -1.31 11.93 11.34
C LEU A 213 -0.75 13.17 10.59
N VAL A 214 -1.25 13.46 9.39
CA VAL A 214 -0.91 14.68 8.65
C VAL A 214 -1.38 15.94 9.38
N GLY A 215 -2.57 15.90 10.00
CA GLY A 215 -3.07 16.98 10.85
C GLY A 215 -2.15 17.22 12.06
N GLN A 216 -1.88 16.17 12.83
CA GLN A 216 -0.96 16.19 13.97
C GLN A 216 0.43 16.73 13.58
N ALA A 217 1.00 16.27 12.45
CA ALA A 217 2.30 16.72 11.97
C ALA A 217 2.33 18.21 11.60
N LYS A 218 1.25 18.72 11.00
CA LYS A 218 1.10 20.14 10.69
C LYS A 218 1.00 20.96 11.97
N ASP A 219 0.17 20.53 12.92
CA ASP A 219 -0.09 21.31 14.14
C ASP A 219 1.14 21.30 15.06
N LYS A 220 1.89 20.19 15.13
CA LYS A 220 3.19 20.11 15.83
C LYS A 220 4.26 21.03 15.22
N LEU A 221 4.29 21.15 13.89
CA LEU A 221 5.17 22.10 13.22
C LEU A 221 4.81 23.55 13.58
N LEU A 222 3.52 23.89 13.67
CA LEU A 222 3.09 25.24 14.07
C LEU A 222 3.50 25.54 15.52
N GLU A 223 3.22 24.64 16.46
CA GLU A 223 3.63 24.75 17.87
C GLU A 223 5.14 25.03 18.01
N ASN A 224 5.97 24.23 17.35
CA ASN A 224 7.43 24.35 17.43
C ASN A 224 7.98 25.61 16.70
N VAL A 225 7.25 26.19 15.75
CA VAL A 225 7.59 27.48 15.11
C VAL A 225 7.19 28.66 15.99
N GLU A 226 6.01 28.63 16.59
CA GLU A 226 5.53 29.68 17.51
C GLU A 226 6.38 29.75 18.78
N CYS A 227 6.72 28.59 19.36
CA CYS A 227 7.63 28.51 20.51
C CYS A 227 9.00 29.14 20.22
N HIS A 228 9.57 28.85 19.04
CA HIS A 228 10.84 29.46 18.60
C HIS A 228 10.72 30.98 18.42
N TYR A 229 9.64 31.45 17.79
CA TYR A 229 9.42 32.89 17.57
C TYR A 229 9.29 33.65 18.89
N ASN A 230 8.45 33.16 19.82
CA ASN A 230 8.23 33.78 21.12
C ASN A 230 9.54 33.86 21.93
N HIS A 231 10.31 32.78 21.97
CA HIS A 231 11.61 32.79 22.65
C HIS A 231 12.60 33.79 22.03
N THR A 232 12.62 33.94 20.69
CA THR A 232 13.47 34.98 20.07
C THR A 232 12.98 36.40 20.34
N ALA A 233 11.66 36.62 20.46
CA ALA A 233 11.07 37.94 20.69
C ALA A 233 11.28 38.46 22.13
N GLU A 234 11.39 37.58 23.12
CA GLU A 234 11.68 37.96 24.52
C GLU A 234 13.15 38.41 24.75
N HIS A 235 14.02 38.23 23.76
CA HIS A 235 15.45 38.58 23.81
C HIS A 235 15.82 39.87 23.05
N PHE A 236 14.83 40.67 22.61
CA PHE A 236 14.99 41.98 21.97
C PHE A 236 14.28 43.11 22.73
#